data_AF-A0A1E3QGW8-F1
#
_entry.id   AF-A0A1E3QGW8-F1
#
_cell.length_a   1.000
_cell.length_b   1.000
_cell.length_c   1.000
_cell.angle_alpha   90.00
_cell.angle_beta   90.00
_cell.angle_gamma   90.00
#
_symmetry.space_group_name_H-M   'P 1'
#
loop_
_entity.id
_entity.type
_entity.pdbx_description
1 polymer ?
#
loop_
_entity_poly.entity_id
_entity_poly.type
_entity_poly.pdbx_seq_one_letter_code
_entity_poly.pdbx_strand_id
1 'polypeptide(L)'
;CDMLSRQDHRWLENQGVLAKLRILAVWIDRSPQRRQKWKEVCHFLDLPDKFIEYDNDTRWTSNYRMLADGLQAKVQINKYLEHQVELSLQSFTDDDWEWLRQIHGVLSKFNELTLFVSKKRPQISLSVAIYYELPDLLHDASEQRGRFSKLDMDIALYYTFMDEVDTYYTALVLDPRVKGDLIRQELSEDDDAGRLFNAGRDIL
;
A
#
# COMPACT_ATOMS: atom_id res chain seq x y z
N CYS A 1 0.99 -6.16 31.68
CA CYS A 1 -0.34 -6.74 31.41
C CYS A 1 -1.37 -5.63 31.68
N ASP A 2 -1.67 -4.81 30.66
CA ASP A 2 -2.83 -3.88 30.58
C ASP A 2 -2.73 -2.96 29.33
N MET A 3 -1.56 -2.89 28.67
CA MET A 3 -1.40 -2.16 27.40
C MET A 3 -1.88 -2.93 26.16
N LEU A 4 -2.13 -4.23 26.28
CA LEU A 4 -2.54 -5.09 25.15
C LEU A 4 -4.06 -5.08 24.91
N SER A 5 -4.88 -4.73 25.91
CA SER A 5 -6.34 -4.84 25.79
C SER A 5 -6.99 -3.68 25.03
N ARG A 6 -6.37 -2.48 25.01
CA ARG A 6 -6.92 -1.31 24.29
C ARG A 6 -6.54 -1.25 22.81
N GLN A 7 -5.41 -1.85 22.43
CA GLN A 7 -4.94 -1.87 21.03
C GLN A 7 -5.68 -2.94 20.19
N ASP A 8 -6.03 -4.08 20.80
CA ASP A 8 -6.76 -5.17 20.13
C ASP A 8 -8.16 -4.76 19.63
N HIS A 9 -8.87 -3.89 20.35
CA HIS A 9 -10.20 -3.43 19.95
C HIS A 9 -10.19 -2.54 18.71
N ARG A 10 -9.21 -1.62 18.60
CA ARG A 10 -9.07 -0.75 17.42
C ARG A 10 -8.57 -1.50 16.19
N TRP A 11 -7.72 -2.51 16.38
CA TRP A 11 -7.24 -3.37 15.29
C TRP A 11 -8.36 -4.16 14.63
N LEU A 12 -9.29 -4.72 15.42
CA LEU A 12 -10.48 -5.42 14.94
C LEU A 12 -11.49 -4.47 14.26
N GLU A 13 -11.64 -3.25 14.76
CA GLU A 13 -12.50 -2.22 14.15
C GLU A 13 -11.95 -1.70 12.81
N ASN A 14 -10.62 -1.53 12.67
CA ASN A 14 -9.98 -0.95 11.48
C ASN A 14 -9.70 -1.98 10.38
N GLN A 15 -9.33 -3.23 10.72
CA GLN A 15 -9.48 -4.37 9.80
C GLN A 15 -10.95 -4.50 9.37
N GLY A 16 -11.87 -4.07 10.23
CA GLY A 16 -13.30 -3.97 9.96
C GLY A 16 -13.65 -3.03 8.80
N VAL A 17 -12.94 -1.91 8.58
CA VAL A 17 -13.26 -0.97 7.48
C VAL A 17 -12.89 -1.56 6.11
N LEU A 18 -11.68 -2.14 5.98
CA LEU A 18 -11.30 -2.86 4.77
C LEU A 18 -12.19 -4.09 4.55
N ALA A 19 -12.47 -4.85 5.61
CA ALA A 19 -13.38 -6.00 5.56
C ALA A 19 -14.80 -5.58 5.18
N LYS A 20 -15.28 -4.44 5.65
CA LYS A 20 -16.60 -3.87 5.30
C LYS A 20 -16.69 -3.53 3.81
N LEU A 21 -15.66 -2.89 3.25
CA LEU A 21 -15.58 -2.65 1.79
C LEU A 21 -15.59 -3.98 1.02
N ARG A 22 -14.83 -4.96 1.49
CA ARG A 22 -14.78 -6.31 0.91
C ARG A 22 -16.13 -7.01 0.97
N ILE A 23 -16.80 -7.01 2.12
CA ILE A 23 -18.12 -7.62 2.31
C ILE A 23 -19.13 -6.95 1.38
N LEU A 24 -19.09 -5.62 1.23
CA LEU A 24 -19.94 -4.90 0.30
C LEU A 24 -19.71 -5.34 -1.16
N ALA A 25 -18.45 -5.40 -1.61
CA ALA A 25 -18.11 -5.83 -2.97
C ALA A 25 -18.62 -7.27 -3.24
N VAL A 26 -18.37 -8.19 -2.31
CA VAL A 26 -18.86 -9.57 -2.37
C VAL A 26 -20.38 -9.64 -2.34
N TRP A 27 -21.03 -8.83 -1.51
CA TRP A 27 -22.48 -8.81 -1.38
C TRP A 27 -23.16 -8.41 -2.68
N ILE A 28 -22.64 -7.38 -3.35
CA ILE A 28 -23.14 -6.90 -4.64
C ILE A 28 -22.96 -7.99 -5.69
N ASP A 29 -21.76 -8.56 -5.81
CA ASP A 29 -21.45 -9.49 -6.90
C ASP A 29 -22.21 -10.83 -6.82
N ARG A 30 -22.51 -11.31 -5.61
CA ARG A 30 -23.13 -12.62 -5.40
C ARG A 30 -24.58 -12.76 -5.87
N SER A 31 -25.28 -11.68 -6.21
CA SER A 31 -26.70 -11.74 -6.64
C SER A 31 -26.94 -10.91 -7.90
N PRO A 32 -27.57 -11.49 -8.95
CA PRO A 32 -27.99 -10.73 -10.14
C PRO A 32 -28.87 -9.52 -9.80
N GLN A 33 -29.78 -9.67 -8.82
CA GLN A 33 -30.66 -8.60 -8.38
C GLN A 33 -29.88 -7.45 -7.73
N ARG A 34 -28.86 -7.77 -6.92
CA ARG A 34 -28.01 -6.78 -6.26
C ARG A 34 -27.10 -6.05 -7.27
N ARG A 35 -26.56 -6.79 -8.24
CA ARG A 35 -25.83 -6.20 -9.37
C ARG A 35 -26.70 -5.25 -10.17
N GLN A 36 -27.96 -5.62 -10.44
CA GLN A 36 -28.89 -4.75 -11.14
C GLN A 36 -29.19 -3.47 -10.35
N LYS A 37 -29.47 -3.59 -9.04
CA LYS A 37 -29.64 -2.41 -8.15
C LYS A 37 -28.41 -1.50 -8.12
N TRP A 38 -27.20 -2.08 -8.14
CA TRP A 38 -25.96 -1.30 -8.23
C TRP A 38 -25.91 -0.49 -9.53
N LYS A 39 -26.22 -1.12 -10.67
CA LYS A 39 -26.25 -0.44 -11.98
C LYS A 39 -27.30 0.68 -12.02
N GLU A 40 -28.46 0.46 -11.42
CA GLU A 40 -29.51 1.48 -11.31
C GLU A 40 -29.03 2.69 -10.51
N VAL A 41 -28.31 2.48 -9.40
CA VAL A 41 -27.68 3.57 -8.63
C VAL A 41 -26.62 4.30 -9.46
N CYS A 42 -25.76 3.57 -10.18
CA CYS A 42 -24.73 4.18 -11.03
C CYS A 42 -25.35 5.03 -12.14
N HIS A 43 -26.38 4.51 -12.82
CA HIS A 43 -27.11 5.22 -13.86
C HIS A 43 -27.86 6.45 -13.30
N PHE A 44 -28.47 6.33 -12.13
CA PHE A 44 -29.13 7.46 -11.47
C PHE A 44 -28.15 8.60 -11.14
N LEU A 45 -26.90 8.26 -10.81
CA LEU A 45 -25.84 9.22 -10.50
C LEU A 45 -25.07 9.70 -11.74
N ASP A 46 -25.38 9.19 -12.93
CA ASP A 46 -24.61 9.43 -14.17
C ASP A 46 -23.11 9.08 -14.01
N LEU A 47 -22.82 7.97 -13.31
CA LEU A 47 -21.48 7.47 -13.04
C LEU A 47 -21.27 6.09 -13.67
N PRO A 48 -20.00 5.68 -13.92
CA PRO A 48 -19.71 4.37 -14.48
C PRO A 48 -20.29 3.23 -13.63
N ASP A 49 -20.89 2.24 -14.29
CA ASP A 49 -21.47 1.04 -13.65
C ASP A 49 -20.42 -0.04 -13.33
N LYS A 50 -19.15 0.35 -13.28
CA LYS A 50 -18.02 -0.52 -12.95
C LYS A 50 -18.24 -1.13 -11.56
N PHE A 51 -18.12 -2.45 -11.47
CA PHE A 51 -18.12 -3.16 -10.19
C PHE A 51 -16.77 -3.01 -9.50
N ILE A 52 -16.78 -2.98 -8.17
CA ILE A 52 -15.58 -3.00 -7.35
C ILE A 52 -14.89 -4.36 -7.58
N GLU A 53 -13.66 -4.34 -8.08
CA GLU A 53 -12.88 -5.57 -8.24
C GLU A 53 -12.72 -6.26 -6.89
N TYR A 54 -13.13 -7.52 -6.82
CA TYR A 54 -12.93 -8.38 -5.67
C TYR A 54 -12.25 -9.66 -6.15
N ASP A 55 -11.09 -9.96 -5.56
CA ASP A 55 -10.39 -11.22 -5.72
C ASP A 55 -10.29 -11.90 -4.35
N ASN A 56 -10.45 -13.23 -4.33
CA ASN A 56 -10.29 -14.05 -3.13
C ASN A 56 -8.82 -14.07 -2.66
N ASP A 57 -7.87 -13.63 -3.50
CA ASP A 57 -6.48 -13.49 -3.13
C ASP A 57 -6.30 -12.40 -2.04
N THR A 58 -5.69 -12.78 -0.92
CA THR A 58 -5.38 -11.88 0.20
C THR A 58 -4.10 -11.08 0.00
N ARG A 59 -3.42 -11.23 -1.15
CA ARG A 59 -2.25 -10.42 -1.51
C ARG A 59 -2.57 -8.93 -1.51
N TRP A 60 -1.57 -8.13 -1.13
CA TRP A 60 -1.66 -6.67 -1.13
C TRP A 60 -2.04 -6.10 -2.52
N THR A 61 -1.77 -6.81 -3.62
CA THR A 61 -2.15 -6.41 -4.99
C THR A 61 -3.66 -6.42 -5.21
N SER A 62 -4.33 -7.49 -4.77
CA SER A 62 -5.80 -7.62 -4.85
C SER A 62 -6.46 -6.57 -3.97
N ASN A 63 -5.99 -6.42 -2.73
CA ASN A 63 -6.46 -5.38 -1.81
C ASN A 63 -6.29 -3.98 -2.40
N TYR A 64 -5.14 -3.70 -3.05
CA TYR A 64 -4.89 -2.42 -3.70
C TYR A 64 -5.91 -2.12 -4.81
N ARG A 65 -6.20 -3.07 -5.70
CA ARG A 65 -7.20 -2.88 -6.78
C ARG A 65 -8.61 -2.68 -6.23
N MET A 66 -9.01 -3.48 -5.26
CA MET A 66 -10.31 -3.35 -4.58
C MET A 66 -10.45 -1.97 -3.92
N LEU A 67 -9.39 -1.48 -3.27
CA LEU A 67 -9.35 -0.15 -2.66
C LEU A 67 -9.40 0.96 -3.70
N ALA A 68 -8.65 0.84 -4.80
CA ALA A 68 -8.64 1.82 -5.87
C ALA A 68 -10.06 1.98 -6.46
N ASP A 69 -10.74 0.86 -6.74
CA ASP A 69 -12.11 0.87 -7.24
C ASP A 69 -13.11 1.38 -6.20
N GLY A 70 -12.98 0.92 -4.94
CA GLY A 70 -13.85 1.36 -3.85
C GLY A 70 -13.77 2.86 -3.58
N LEU A 71 -12.57 3.45 -3.63
CA LEU A 71 -12.37 4.89 -3.47
C LEU A 71 -12.94 5.68 -4.65
N GLN A 72 -12.80 5.19 -5.89
CA GLN A 72 -13.44 5.80 -7.06
C GLN A 72 -14.97 5.71 -7.00
N ALA A 73 -15.49 4.65 -6.39
CA ALA A 73 -16.92 4.41 -6.25
C ALA A 73 -17.55 4.97 -4.96
N LYS A 74 -16.85 5.85 -4.21
CA LYS A 74 -17.32 6.38 -2.90
C LYS A 74 -18.77 6.90 -2.96
N VAL A 75 -19.11 7.67 -3.99
CA VAL A 75 -20.46 8.26 -4.13
C VAL A 75 -21.51 7.18 -4.39
N GLN A 76 -21.22 6.24 -5.30
CA GLN A 76 -22.09 5.11 -5.61
C GLN A 76 -22.30 4.20 -4.40
N ILE A 77 -21.23 3.92 -3.64
CA ILE A 77 -21.27 3.09 -2.43
C ILE A 77 -22.18 3.71 -1.38
N ASN A 78 -21.99 5.00 -1.07
CA ASN A 78 -22.81 5.68 -0.08
C ASN A 78 -24.28 5.70 -0.51
N LYS A 79 -24.55 5.99 -1.78
CA LYS A 79 -25.92 5.99 -2.32
C LYS A 79 -26.55 4.60 -2.30
N TYR A 80 -25.78 3.57 -2.63
CA TYR A 80 -26.24 2.19 -2.58
C TYR A 80 -26.60 1.79 -1.15
N LEU A 81 -25.78 2.12 -0.16
CA LEU A 81 -26.04 1.78 1.25
C LEU A 81 -27.29 2.47 1.82
N GLU A 82 -27.61 3.70 1.39
CA GLU A 82 -28.84 4.40 1.79
C GLU A 82 -30.13 3.60 1.47
N HIS A 83 -30.11 2.78 0.41
CA HIS A 83 -31.30 2.09 -0.12
C HIS A 83 -31.35 0.60 0.24
N GLN A 84 -30.38 0.09 1.01
CA GLN A 84 -30.21 -1.35 1.22
C GLN A 84 -30.45 -1.74 2.67
N VAL A 85 -31.72 -1.96 3.01
CA VAL A 85 -32.16 -2.38 4.34
C VAL A 85 -31.74 -3.82 4.66
N GLU A 86 -31.54 -4.67 3.64
CA GLU A 86 -31.13 -6.07 3.81
C GLU A 86 -29.68 -6.26 4.25
N LEU A 87 -28.83 -5.25 4.01
CA LEU A 87 -27.42 -5.30 4.35
C LEU A 87 -27.21 -4.58 5.67
N SER A 88 -26.94 -5.32 6.75
CA SER A 88 -26.66 -4.75 8.09
C SER A 88 -25.29 -4.04 8.19
N LEU A 89 -24.70 -3.63 7.06
CA LEU A 89 -23.49 -2.83 7.05
C LEU A 89 -23.86 -1.37 7.34
N GLN A 90 -23.20 -0.80 8.33
CA GLN A 90 -23.29 0.64 8.60
C GLN A 90 -22.75 1.45 7.41
N SER A 91 -23.20 2.69 7.23
CA SER A 91 -22.61 3.60 6.25
C SER A 91 -21.14 3.87 6.57
N PHE A 92 -20.33 4.16 5.56
CA PHE A 92 -18.93 4.55 5.77
C PHE A 92 -18.86 5.97 6.32
N THR A 93 -18.15 6.17 7.42
CA THR A 93 -17.89 7.50 7.97
C THR A 93 -16.81 8.22 7.15
N ASP A 94 -16.66 9.54 7.30
CA ASP A 94 -15.56 10.24 6.64
C ASP A 94 -14.18 9.79 7.16
N ASP A 95 -14.10 9.39 8.43
CA ASP A 95 -12.90 8.76 9.00
C ASP A 95 -12.61 7.40 8.36
N ASP A 96 -13.63 6.58 8.10
CA ASP A 96 -13.48 5.30 7.37
C ASP A 96 -12.87 5.55 5.98
N TRP A 97 -13.38 6.56 5.25
CA TRP A 97 -12.90 6.90 3.92
C TRP A 97 -11.47 7.43 3.93
N GLU A 98 -11.12 8.22 4.94
CA GLU A 98 -9.76 8.71 5.09
C GLU A 98 -8.80 7.57 5.45
N TRP A 99 -9.19 6.66 6.35
CA TRP A 99 -8.42 5.45 6.64
C TRP A 99 -8.19 4.61 5.37
N LEU A 100 -9.24 4.38 4.56
CA LEU A 100 -9.14 3.65 3.27
C LEU A 100 -8.18 4.33 2.28
N ARG A 101 -8.15 5.66 2.25
CA ARG A 101 -7.22 6.45 1.42
C ARG A 101 -5.78 6.25 1.87
N GLN A 102 -5.53 6.25 3.18
CA GLN A 102 -4.18 6.11 3.74
C GLN A 102 -3.61 4.72 3.51
N ILE A 103 -4.40 3.66 3.75
CA ILE A 103 -3.97 2.28 3.47
C ILE A 103 -3.76 2.06 1.96
N HIS A 104 -4.62 2.63 1.10
CA HIS A 104 -4.39 2.62 -0.34
C HIS A 104 -3.05 3.27 -0.71
N GLY A 105 -2.69 4.37 -0.04
CA GLY A 105 -1.41 5.05 -0.23
C GLY A 105 -0.19 4.19 0.13
N VAL A 106 -0.28 3.36 1.17
CA VAL A 106 0.77 2.39 1.52
C VAL A 106 0.81 1.28 0.46
N LEU A 107 -0.32 0.64 0.18
CA LEU A 107 -0.41 -0.51 -0.75
C LEU A 107 -0.05 -0.14 -2.19
N SER A 108 -0.28 1.10 -2.60
CA SER A 108 0.16 1.63 -3.90
C SER A 108 1.67 1.51 -4.08
N LYS A 109 2.46 1.78 -3.03
CA LYS A 109 3.92 1.68 -3.10
C LYS A 109 4.38 0.23 -3.17
N PHE A 110 3.77 -0.65 -2.39
CA PHE A 110 4.01 -2.10 -2.49
C PHE A 110 3.71 -2.62 -3.91
N ASN A 111 2.63 -2.11 -4.54
CA ASN A 111 2.26 -2.46 -5.90
C ASN A 111 3.27 -1.99 -6.94
N GLU A 112 3.68 -0.74 -6.87
CA GLU A 112 4.70 -0.18 -7.74
C GLU A 112 6.01 -0.97 -7.66
N LEU A 113 6.52 -1.17 -6.44
CA LEU A 113 7.79 -1.86 -6.21
C LEU A 113 7.73 -3.33 -6.64
N THR A 114 6.61 -4.01 -6.39
CA THR A 114 6.45 -5.39 -6.85
C THR A 114 6.43 -5.47 -8.36
N LEU A 115 5.69 -4.60 -9.05
CA LEU A 115 5.69 -4.57 -10.52
C LEU A 115 7.09 -4.26 -11.06
N PHE A 116 7.84 -3.38 -10.37
CA PHE A 116 9.20 -3.04 -10.72
C PHE A 116 10.18 -4.23 -10.60
N VAL A 117 10.07 -5.04 -9.55
CA VAL A 117 10.95 -6.22 -9.38
C VAL A 117 10.47 -7.46 -10.11
N SER A 118 9.18 -7.56 -10.44
CA SER A 118 8.56 -8.71 -11.13
C SER A 118 8.86 -8.73 -12.64
N LYS A 119 10.10 -8.40 -13.02
CA LYS A 119 10.59 -8.47 -14.41
C LYS A 119 10.84 -9.92 -14.80
N LYS A 120 10.76 -10.21 -16.11
CA LYS A 120 11.04 -11.55 -16.69
C LYS A 120 12.40 -12.13 -16.30
N ARG A 121 13.35 -11.27 -15.91
CA ARG A 121 14.67 -11.62 -15.34
C ARG A 121 14.95 -10.70 -14.15
N PRO A 122 14.50 -11.06 -12.93
CA PRO A 122 14.75 -10.25 -11.76
C PRO A 122 16.24 -10.29 -11.41
N GLN A 123 16.80 -9.15 -11.04
CA GLN A 123 18.16 -9.04 -10.50
C GLN A 123 18.05 -8.64 -9.05
N ILE A 124 18.91 -9.20 -8.19
CA ILE A 124 18.94 -8.85 -6.75
C ILE A 124 19.16 -7.35 -6.56
N SER A 125 19.88 -6.70 -7.47
CA SER A 125 20.06 -5.25 -7.53
C SER A 125 18.78 -4.42 -7.61
N LEU A 126 17.64 -5.01 -7.98
CA LEU A 126 16.35 -4.32 -8.01
C LEU A 126 15.69 -4.27 -6.63
N SER A 127 16.10 -5.13 -5.68
CA SER A 127 15.61 -5.05 -4.30
C SER A 127 16.07 -3.77 -3.60
N VAL A 128 17.10 -3.12 -4.13
CA VAL A 128 17.64 -1.86 -3.61
C VAL A 128 16.58 -0.78 -3.55
N ALA A 129 15.77 -0.61 -4.59
CA ALA A 129 14.66 0.34 -4.58
C ALA A 129 13.65 0.04 -3.45
N ILE A 130 13.46 -1.23 -3.11
CA ILE A 130 12.60 -1.63 -1.99
C ILE A 130 13.20 -1.17 -0.66
N TYR A 131 14.50 -1.35 -0.44
CA TYR A 131 15.16 -0.97 0.81
C TYR A 131 15.35 0.54 0.99
N TYR A 132 15.41 1.32 -0.09
CA TYR A 132 15.46 2.78 0.04
C TYR A 132 14.08 3.39 0.23
N GLU A 133 13.05 2.89 -0.46
CA GLU A 133 11.77 3.59 -0.55
C GLU A 133 10.73 3.10 0.47
N LEU A 134 10.82 1.84 0.92
CA LEU A 134 9.84 1.26 1.82
C LEU A 134 10.07 1.63 3.30
N PRO A 135 11.32 1.68 3.84
CA PRO A 135 11.51 1.96 5.27
C PRO A 135 10.97 3.32 5.72
N ASP A 136 11.25 4.40 4.97
CA ASP A 136 10.73 5.73 5.29
C ASP A 136 9.20 5.76 5.27
N LEU A 137 8.60 5.11 4.25
CA LEU A 137 7.15 4.98 4.13
C LEU A 137 6.54 4.22 5.32
N LEU A 138 7.14 3.09 5.69
CA LEU A 138 6.66 2.25 6.79
C LEU A 138 6.88 2.91 8.15
N HIS A 139 7.97 3.65 8.32
CA HIS A 139 8.25 4.45 9.51
C HIS A 139 7.22 5.57 9.68
N ASP A 140 6.96 6.34 8.63
CA ASP A 140 5.93 7.38 8.66
C ASP A 140 4.54 6.79 8.93
N ALA A 141 4.24 5.62 8.36
CA ALA A 141 2.99 4.92 8.57
C ALA A 141 2.86 4.37 10.01
N SER A 142 3.91 3.77 10.57
CA SER A 142 3.91 3.22 11.94
C SER A 142 3.81 4.31 12.98
N GLU A 143 4.46 5.46 12.73
CA GLU A 143 4.44 6.62 13.62
C GLU A 143 3.21 7.51 13.41
N GLN A 144 2.30 7.13 12.49
CA GLN A 144 1.10 7.90 12.11
C GLN A 144 1.43 9.36 11.74
N ARG A 145 2.58 9.57 11.07
CA ARG A 145 3.07 10.89 10.70
C ARG A 145 2.47 11.37 9.38
N GLY A 146 2.32 12.69 9.28
CA GLY A 146 1.89 13.37 8.07
C GLY A 146 0.59 12.79 7.50
N ARG A 147 0.68 12.16 6.34
CA ARG A 147 -0.47 11.60 5.60
C ARG A 147 -1.01 10.28 6.17
N PHE A 148 -0.42 9.72 7.23
CA PHE A 148 -0.83 8.44 7.83
C PHE A 148 -1.46 8.59 9.22
N SER A 149 -1.94 9.79 9.55
CA SER A 149 -2.46 10.13 10.88
C SER A 149 -3.69 9.32 11.33
N LYS A 150 -4.37 8.64 10.40
CA LYS A 150 -5.52 7.78 10.68
C LYS A 150 -5.17 6.31 10.61
N LEU A 151 -3.97 5.96 10.13
CA LEU A 151 -3.57 4.59 9.88
C LEU A 151 -3.09 3.92 11.19
N ASP A 152 -4.04 3.43 11.97
CA ASP A 152 -3.77 2.64 13.18
C ASP A 152 -3.63 1.16 12.82
N MET A 153 -2.58 0.83 12.07
CA MET A 153 -2.21 -0.55 11.72
C MET A 153 -0.83 -0.85 12.30
N ASP A 154 -0.65 -2.08 12.80
CA ASP A 154 0.66 -2.56 13.23
C ASP A 154 1.51 -2.92 12.00
N ILE A 155 1.93 -1.88 11.30
CA ILE A 155 2.89 -1.93 10.18
C ILE A 155 4.32 -2.08 10.74
N ALA A 156 4.51 -1.84 12.05
CA ALA A 156 5.79 -1.96 12.72
C ALA A 156 6.36 -3.39 12.60
N LEU A 157 5.51 -4.43 12.58
CA LEU A 157 5.97 -5.80 12.34
C LEU A 157 6.69 -5.98 10.99
N TYR A 158 6.23 -5.29 9.94
CA TYR A 158 6.88 -5.33 8.61
C TYR A 158 8.17 -4.51 8.59
N TYR A 159 8.20 -3.38 9.31
CA TYR A 159 9.39 -2.55 9.48
C TYR A 159 10.50 -3.31 10.23
N THR A 160 10.19 -3.92 11.38
CA THR A 160 11.15 -4.70 12.19
C THR A 160 11.75 -5.86 11.39
N PHE A 161 10.94 -6.55 10.57
CA PHE A 161 11.44 -7.63 9.73
C PHE A 161 12.38 -7.14 8.61
N MET A 162 12.22 -5.90 8.12
CA MET A 162 13.16 -5.32 7.15
C MET A 162 14.46 -4.86 7.81
N ASP A 163 14.38 -4.37 9.06
CA ASP A 163 15.52 -3.89 9.83
C ASP A 163 16.44 -5.05 10.28
N GLU A 164 15.89 -6.24 10.53
CA GLU A 164 16.64 -7.41 11.02
C GLU A 164 17.45 -8.18 9.95
N VAL A 165 17.29 -7.91 8.65
CA VAL A 165 17.89 -8.74 7.58
C VAL A 165 19.05 -8.06 6.86
N ASP A 166 20.26 -8.24 7.40
CA ASP A 166 21.54 -7.76 6.85
C ASP A 166 21.94 -8.35 5.48
N THR A 167 21.29 -9.45 5.07
CA THR A 167 21.65 -10.18 3.85
C THR A 167 21.45 -9.33 2.60
N TYR A 168 20.46 -8.43 2.61
CA TYR A 168 20.15 -7.57 1.48
C TYR A 168 21.08 -6.35 1.41
N TYR A 169 21.43 -5.76 2.55
CA TYR A 169 22.48 -4.73 2.63
C TYR A 169 23.83 -5.28 2.15
N THR A 170 24.14 -6.52 2.50
CA THR A 170 25.35 -7.20 2.02
C THR A 170 25.29 -7.40 0.50
N ALA A 171 24.17 -7.88 -0.05
CA ALA A 171 24.00 -8.03 -1.50
C ALA A 171 24.04 -6.69 -2.26
N LEU A 172 23.52 -5.63 -1.65
CA LEU A 172 23.53 -4.24 -2.13
C LEU A 172 24.96 -3.69 -2.24
N VAL A 173 25.75 -3.79 -1.16
CA VAL A 173 27.16 -3.34 -1.12
C VAL A 173 28.03 -4.14 -2.09
N LEU A 174 27.65 -5.40 -2.33
CA LEU A 174 28.34 -6.26 -3.29
C LEU A 174 27.90 -6.08 -4.74
N ASP A 175 26.79 -5.36 -5.04
CA ASP A 175 26.43 -5.06 -6.42
C ASP A 175 27.32 -3.93 -6.97
N PRO A 176 28.17 -4.21 -7.98
CA PRO A 176 29.12 -3.21 -8.49
C PRO A 176 28.46 -1.94 -9.04
N ARG A 177 27.21 -2.02 -9.49
CA ARG A 177 26.46 -0.87 -10.05
C ARG A 177 26.03 0.08 -8.95
N VAL A 178 25.56 -0.46 -7.83
CA VAL A 178 25.06 0.34 -6.71
C VAL A 178 26.20 0.81 -5.82
N LYS A 179 27.18 -0.07 -5.55
CA LYS A 179 28.44 0.30 -4.89
C LYS A 179 29.11 1.48 -5.59
N GLY A 180 29.12 1.48 -6.92
CA GLY A 180 29.74 2.55 -7.70
C GLY A 180 29.00 3.89 -7.62
N ASP A 181 27.68 3.88 -7.45
CA ASP A 181 26.85 5.09 -7.30
C ASP A 181 26.94 5.63 -5.87
N LEU A 182 26.90 4.75 -4.86
CA LEU A 182 27.01 5.09 -3.44
C LEU A 182 28.38 5.68 -3.10
N ILE A 183 29.46 5.06 -3.60
CA ILE A 183 30.81 5.62 -3.53
C ILE A 183 30.85 6.99 -4.22
N ARG A 184 30.18 7.17 -5.36
CA ARG A 184 30.16 8.48 -6.03
C ARG A 184 29.45 9.56 -5.22
N GLN A 185 28.39 9.22 -4.50
CA GLN A 185 27.64 10.15 -3.66
C GLN A 185 28.49 10.56 -2.44
N GLU A 186 29.09 9.60 -1.74
CA GLU A 186 29.99 9.84 -0.61
C GLU A 186 31.25 10.63 -1.02
N LEU A 187 31.85 10.29 -2.17
CA LEU A 187 33.00 11.01 -2.72
C LEU A 187 32.65 12.39 -3.31
N SER A 188 31.36 12.68 -3.54
CA SER A 188 30.92 14.02 -3.96
C SER A 188 30.74 14.98 -2.79
N GLU A 189 30.63 14.43 -1.57
CA GLU A 189 30.66 15.20 -0.33
C GLU A 189 32.11 15.47 0.14
N ASP A 190 33.07 14.68 -0.34
CA ASP A 190 34.50 14.80 -0.03
C ASP A 190 35.33 15.16 -1.29
N ASP A 191 35.53 16.47 -1.49
CA ASP A 191 36.01 17.10 -2.76
C ASP A 191 37.39 16.59 -3.24
N ASP A 192 38.22 16.07 -2.33
CA ASP A 192 39.54 15.50 -2.65
C ASP A 192 39.45 14.03 -3.09
N ALA A 193 38.50 13.28 -2.54
CA ALA A 193 38.33 11.86 -2.81
C ALA A 193 37.62 11.62 -4.16
N GLY A 194 36.70 12.52 -4.56
CA GLY A 194 36.07 12.51 -5.88
C GLY A 194 37.05 12.74 -7.05
N ARG A 195 38.13 13.50 -6.84
CA ARG A 195 39.16 13.76 -7.88
C ARG A 195 40.03 12.53 -8.16
N LEU A 196 40.39 11.76 -7.13
CA LEU A 196 41.20 10.55 -7.26
C LEU A 196 40.44 9.41 -7.96
N PHE A 197 39.14 9.26 -7.71
CA PHE A 197 38.31 8.26 -8.35
C PHE A 197 38.13 8.51 -9.86
N ASN A 198 37.94 9.78 -10.25
CA ASN A 198 37.83 10.15 -11.66
C ASN A 198 39.17 9.97 -12.41
N ALA A 199 40.30 10.30 -11.79
CA ALA A 199 41.62 10.09 -12.38
C ALA A 199 41.95 8.61 -12.60
N GLY A 200 41.47 7.70 -11.74
CA GLY A 200 41.65 6.25 -11.92
C GLY A 200 40.77 5.64 -13.04
N ARG A 201 39.67 6.31 -13.39
CA ARG A 201 38.74 5.85 -14.44
C ARG A 201 39.25 6.14 -15.86
N ASP A 202 40.04 7.20 -16.03
CA ASP A 202 40.65 7.58 -17.31
C ASP A 202 41.92 6.77 -17.66
N ILE A 203 42.34 5.86 -16.77
CA ILE A 203 43.53 5.01 -16.92
C ILE A 203 43.16 3.57 -17.37
N LEU A 204 41.88 3.27 -17.58
CA LEU A 204 41.37 2.01 -18.16
C LEU A 204 40.64 2.26 -19.48
#